data_AF-A0A966VVM6-F1
#
_entry.id   AF-A0A966VVM6-F1
#
_cell.length_a   1.000
_cell.length_b   1.000
_cell.length_c   1.000
_cell.angle_alpha   90.00
_cell.angle_beta   90.00
_cell.angle_gamma   90.00
#
_symmetry.space_group_name_H-M   'P 1'
#
loop_
_entity.id
_entity.type
_entity.pdbx_description
1 polymer ?
#
loop_
_entity_poly.entity_id
_entity_poly.type
_entity_poly.pdbx_seq_one_letter_code
_entity_poly.pdbx_strand_id
1 'polypeptide(L)'
;MGSNSAITFDVSRAGAGSGYSISSTTGAIPNTVYAPNMIFGPYHDIDPGLTSANKKIEWRIEGTAPKRRFIASYNDMPYFGSSCTSQRATHQMVLYEGTGI
;
A
#
# COMPACT_ATOMS: atom_id res chain seq x y z
N MET A 1 0.15 -3.70 -5.17
CA MET A 1 0.51 -3.05 -3.89
C MET A 1 1.56 -1.99 -4.21
N GLY A 2 1.30 -0.74 -3.86
CA GLY A 2 2.21 0.38 -4.11
C GLY A 2 2.99 0.80 -2.86
N SER A 3 4.07 1.57 -3.04
CA SER A 3 4.85 2.16 -1.94
C SER A 3 4.02 3.14 -1.10
N ASN A 4 2.98 3.74 -1.67
CA ASN A 4 2.08 4.61 -0.93
C ASN A 4 0.94 3.85 -0.24
N SER A 5 1.18 2.57 0.10
CA SER A 5 0.24 1.71 0.83
C SER A 5 -1.14 1.62 0.17
N ALA A 6 -1.17 1.53 -1.16
CA ALA A 6 -2.38 1.38 -1.96
C ALA A 6 -2.45 0.00 -2.63
N ILE A 7 -3.64 -0.59 -2.68
CA ILE A 7 -3.93 -1.86 -3.35
C ILE A 7 -4.84 -1.58 -4.55
N THR A 8 -4.49 -2.18 -5.68
CA THR A 8 -5.35 -2.26 -6.87
C THR A 8 -5.28 -3.67 -7.44
N PHE A 9 -6.38 -4.11 -8.05
CA PHE A 9 -6.46 -5.33 -8.83
C PHE A 9 -6.31 -5.08 -10.34
N ASP A 10 -6.08 -3.82 -10.73
CA ASP A 10 -5.74 -3.45 -12.11
C ASP A 10 -4.28 -3.79 -12.40
N VAL A 11 -4.09 -4.90 -13.13
CA VAL A 11 -2.77 -5.42 -13.50
C VAL A 11 -2.01 -4.52 -14.47
N SER A 12 -2.70 -3.63 -15.20
CA SER A 12 -2.05 -2.70 -16.13
C SER A 12 -1.13 -1.69 -15.44
N ARG A 13 -1.29 -1.54 -14.11
CA ARG A 13 -0.48 -0.65 -13.27
C ARG A 13 0.67 -1.36 -12.56
N ALA A 14 0.86 -2.66 -12.79
CA ALA A 14 2.03 -3.36 -12.28
C ALA A 14 3.31 -2.71 -12.80
N GLY A 15 4.26 -2.44 -11.89
CA GLY A 15 5.52 -1.76 -12.23
C GLY A 15 5.43 -0.24 -12.42
N ALA A 16 4.23 0.34 -12.42
CA ALA A 16 4.07 1.80 -12.44
C ALA A 16 4.41 2.43 -11.08
N GLY A 17 4.76 3.72 -11.09
CA GLY A 17 5.01 4.48 -9.88
C GLY A 17 3.73 4.72 -9.06
N SER A 18 3.89 4.85 -7.73
CA SER A 18 2.77 5.15 -6.81
C SER A 18 2.52 6.65 -6.63
N GLY A 19 3.39 7.51 -7.19
CA GLY A 19 3.38 8.96 -7.01
C GLY A 19 3.95 9.36 -5.64
N TYR A 20 4.80 10.38 -5.60
CA TYR A 20 5.47 10.80 -4.34
C TYR A 20 4.76 11.98 -3.66
N SER A 21 3.95 12.73 -4.40
CA SER A 21 3.35 13.97 -3.91
C SER A 21 2.04 13.69 -3.18
N ILE A 22 2.13 13.57 -1.85
CA ILE A 22 0.97 13.48 -0.96
C ILE A 22 0.76 14.85 -0.31
N SER A 23 0.15 15.79 -1.04
CA SER A 23 -0.19 17.12 -0.53
C SER A 23 -1.67 17.41 -0.71
N SER A 24 -2.20 18.41 0.00
CA SER A 24 -3.60 18.83 -0.15
C SER A 24 -3.96 19.34 -1.55
N THR A 25 -2.97 19.69 -2.39
CA THR A 25 -3.18 20.24 -3.73
C THR A 25 -2.90 19.25 -4.86
N THR A 26 -2.01 18.29 -4.67
CA THR A 26 -1.56 17.34 -5.71
C THR A 26 -1.82 15.88 -5.38
N GLY A 27 -2.05 15.55 -4.10
CA GLY A 27 -2.22 14.19 -3.60
C GLY A 27 -3.48 13.98 -2.77
N ALA A 28 -4.32 15.00 -2.61
CA ALA A 28 -5.59 14.86 -1.92
C ALA A 28 -6.48 13.86 -2.65
N ILE A 29 -7.18 13.02 -1.88
CA ILE A 29 -8.14 12.04 -2.37
C ILE A 29 -9.54 12.57 -2.05
N PRO A 30 -10.52 12.50 -2.98
CA PRO A 30 -10.45 11.89 -4.31
C PRO A 30 -9.74 12.76 -5.36
N ASN A 31 -8.97 12.14 -6.26
CA ASN A 31 -8.43 12.78 -7.46
C ASN A 31 -8.33 11.79 -8.63
N THR A 32 -8.05 12.32 -9.83
CA THR A 32 -7.93 11.55 -11.08
C THR A 32 -6.52 11.08 -11.42
N VAL A 33 -5.51 11.49 -10.65
CA VAL A 33 -4.10 11.06 -10.82
C VAL A 33 -3.94 9.60 -10.40
N TYR A 34 -4.68 9.21 -9.38
CA TYR A 34 -4.74 7.85 -8.87
C TYR A 34 -5.64 6.95 -9.72
N ALA A 35 -5.32 5.65 -9.73
CA ALA A 35 -6.15 4.69 -10.46
C ALA A 35 -7.59 4.72 -9.91
N PRO A 36 -8.61 4.54 -10.75
CA PRO A 36 -9.93 4.21 -10.25
C PRO A 36 -9.86 2.94 -9.40
N ASN A 37 -10.69 2.85 -8.35
CA ASN A 37 -10.87 1.64 -7.54
C ASN A 37 -9.61 1.15 -6.78
N MET A 38 -8.83 2.09 -6.23
CA MET A 38 -7.79 1.72 -5.27
C MET A 38 -8.33 1.65 -3.85
N ILE A 39 -7.79 0.71 -3.08
CA ILE A 39 -8.02 0.56 -1.65
C ILE A 39 -6.81 1.17 -0.94
N PHE A 40 -7.03 2.26 -0.23
CA PHE A 40 -5.99 3.00 0.48
C PHE A 40 -5.86 2.50 1.92
N GLY A 41 -4.61 2.23 2.33
CA GLY A 41 -4.23 2.07 3.73
C GLY A 41 -3.95 3.43 4.37
N PRO A 42 -2.82 3.60 5.08
CA PRO A 42 -2.45 4.90 5.67
C PRO A 42 -2.07 5.97 4.64
N TYR A 43 -1.79 5.58 3.40
CA TYR A 43 -1.50 6.48 2.29
C TYR A 43 -0.35 7.48 2.57
N HIS A 44 0.72 6.94 3.15
CA HIS A 44 2.02 7.57 3.37
C HIS A 44 3.06 7.10 2.35
N ASP A 45 4.05 7.92 2.03
CA ASP A 45 5.11 7.56 1.09
C ASP A 45 6.24 6.80 1.81
N ILE A 46 6.39 5.51 1.50
CA ILE A 46 7.47 4.67 2.01
C ILE A 46 8.50 4.41 0.91
N ASP A 47 9.74 4.10 1.28
CA ASP A 47 10.81 3.80 0.33
C ASP A 47 11.27 2.34 0.47
N PRO A 48 10.75 1.41 -0.36
CA PRO A 48 11.20 0.02 -0.36
C PRO A 48 12.67 -0.16 -0.78
N GLY A 49 13.30 0.84 -1.39
CA GLY A 49 14.72 0.83 -1.78
C GLY A 49 15.69 0.99 -0.60
N LEU A 50 15.28 1.67 0.47
CA LEU A 50 16.10 1.86 1.66
C LEU A 50 16.13 0.62 2.55
N THR A 51 17.25 0.38 3.24
CA THR A 51 17.43 -0.79 4.12
C THR A 51 16.83 -0.56 5.51
N SER A 52 16.19 -1.59 6.08
CA SER A 52 15.87 -1.66 7.50
C SER A 52 16.02 -3.09 8.00
N ALA A 53 16.32 -3.27 9.29
CA ALA A 53 16.66 -4.56 9.87
C ALA A 53 15.55 -5.60 9.72
N ASN A 54 14.28 -5.17 9.86
CA ASN A 54 13.12 -6.05 9.79
C ASN A 54 12.22 -5.75 8.58
N LYS A 55 12.76 -5.05 7.56
CA LYS A 55 12.00 -4.60 6.39
C LYS A 55 11.33 -5.79 5.71
N LYS A 56 10.00 -5.79 5.64
CA LYS A 56 9.25 -6.82 4.92
C LYS A 56 7.97 -6.24 4.34
N ILE A 57 7.77 -6.46 3.04
CA ILE A 57 6.46 -6.31 2.39
C ILE A 57 6.06 -7.69 1.93
N GLU A 58 4.87 -8.13 2.36
CA GLU A 58 4.33 -9.42 1.97
C GLU A 58 2.83 -9.34 1.75
N TRP A 59 2.32 -10.29 0.99
CA TRP A 59 0.90 -10.57 0.91
C TRP A 59 0.66 -12.06 1.04
N ARG A 60 -0.52 -12.41 1.54
CA ARG A 60 -0.96 -13.81 1.66
C ARG A 60 -2.48 -13.90 1.63
N ILE A 61 -2.96 -15.07 1.22
CA ILE A 61 -4.35 -15.47 1.38
C ILE A 61 -4.42 -16.44 2.55
N GLU A 62 -5.32 -16.16 3.50
CA GLU A 62 -5.61 -17.06 4.60
C GLU A 62 -7.07 -17.51 4.57
N GLY A 63 -7.32 -18.73 5.08
CA GLY A 63 -8.65 -19.33 5.13
C GLY A 63 -9.02 -20.12 3.88
N THR A 64 -10.27 -20.55 3.82
CA THR A 64 -10.87 -21.29 2.70
C THR A 64 -12.13 -20.57 2.23
N ALA A 65 -12.46 -20.71 0.94
CA ALA A 65 -13.67 -20.09 0.40
C ALA A 65 -14.92 -20.62 1.15
N PRO A 66 -15.94 -19.78 1.42
CA PRO A 66 -16.09 -18.37 1.02
C PRO A 66 -15.57 -17.35 2.06
N LYS A 67 -14.69 -17.76 2.99
CA LYS A 67 -14.24 -16.95 4.12
C LYS A 67 -12.75 -16.64 4.04
N ARG A 68 -12.22 -16.43 2.83
CA ARG A 68 -10.81 -16.07 2.64
C ARG A 68 -10.55 -14.64 3.06
N ARG A 69 -9.30 -14.37 3.41
CA ARG A 69 -8.80 -13.02 3.69
C ARG A 69 -7.56 -12.77 2.85
N PHE A 70 -7.56 -11.70 2.08
CA PHE A 70 -6.35 -11.16 1.51
C PHE A 70 -5.69 -10.24 2.53
N ILE A 71 -4.45 -10.54 2.88
CA ILE A 71 -3.67 -9.81 3.88
C ILE A 71 -2.45 -9.22 3.19
N ALA A 72 -2.34 -7.90 3.22
CA ALA A 72 -1.15 -7.15 2.81
C ALA A 72 -0.48 -6.56 4.05
N SER A 73 0.79 -6.90 4.27
CA SER A 73 1.56 -6.49 5.44
C SER A 73 2.80 -5.71 5.03
N TYR A 74 3.07 -4.63 5.76
CA TYR A 74 4.24 -3.79 5.65
C TYR A 74 4.85 -3.70 7.04
N ASN A 75 6.09 -4.16 7.20
CA ASN A 75 6.79 -4.17 8.47
C ASN A 75 8.10 -3.40 8.35
N ASP A 76 8.30 -2.48 9.29
CA ASP A 76 9.55 -1.73 9.46
C ASP A 76 10.00 -1.04 8.17
N MET A 77 9.06 -0.42 7.45
CA MET A 77 9.30 0.25 6.18
C MET A 77 9.82 1.67 6.43
N PRO A 78 11.01 2.04 5.91
CA PRO A 78 11.47 3.43 5.98
C PRO A 78 10.57 4.34 5.14
N TYR A 79 10.37 5.57 5.62
CA TYR A 79 9.64 6.60 4.87
C TYR A 79 10.50 7.14 3.72
N PHE A 80 9.83 7.58 2.66
CA PHE A 80 10.48 8.31 1.57
C PHE A 80 10.82 9.75 2.00
N GLY A 81 11.92 10.28 1.46
CA GLY A 81 12.36 11.66 1.69
C GLY A 81 13.55 11.78 2.66
N SER A 82 14.48 12.68 2.34
CA SER A 82 15.72 12.89 3.08
C SER A 82 15.52 13.41 4.51
N SER A 83 14.38 14.03 4.80
CA SER A 83 13.97 14.46 6.15
C SER A 83 13.29 13.37 6.97
N CYS A 84 13.00 12.20 6.37
CA CYS A 84 12.17 11.14 6.96
C CYS A 84 12.96 9.83 7.14
N THR A 85 14.26 9.94 7.46
CA THR A 85 15.20 8.81 7.44
C THR A 85 15.10 7.90 8.67
N SER A 86 14.54 8.38 9.78
CA SER A 86 14.41 7.61 11.03
C SER A 86 13.01 7.02 11.25
N GLN A 87 11.99 7.57 10.61
CA GLN A 87 10.60 7.15 10.77
C GLN A 87 10.37 5.81 10.07
N ARG A 88 9.55 4.97 10.69
CA ARG A 88 9.22 3.63 10.20
C ARG A 88 7.72 3.43 10.15
N ALA A 89 7.25 2.77 9.09
CA ALA A 89 5.87 2.40 8.89
C ALA A 89 5.71 0.89 9.11
N THR A 90 4.80 0.53 10.02
CA THR A 90 4.31 -0.84 10.19
C THR A 90 2.79 -0.80 10.18
N HIS A 91 2.18 -1.49 9.22
CA HIS A 91 0.73 -1.53 9.06
C HIS A 91 0.29 -2.74 8.24
N GLN A 92 -0.99 -3.07 8.34
CA GLN A 92 -1.58 -4.19 7.63
C GLN A 92 -2.96 -3.80 7.09
N MET A 93 -3.27 -4.26 5.87
CA MET A 93 -4.59 -4.19 5.27
C MET A 93 -5.15 -5.61 5.16
N VAL A 94 -6.36 -5.82 5.67
CA VAL A 94 -7.05 -7.11 5.62
C VAL A 94 -8.37 -6.93 4.88
N LEU A 95 -8.47 -7.57 3.72
CA LEU A 95 -9.66 -7.56 2.88
C LEU A 95 -10.34 -8.91 3.03
N TYR A 96 -11.60 -8.89 3.46
CA TYR A 96 -12.43 -10.10 3.55
C TYR A 96 -13.05 -10.40 2.20
N GLU A 97 -13.06 -11.68 1.83
CA GLU A 97 -13.73 -12.16 0.63
C GLU A 97 -15.23 -11.80 0.68
N GLY A 98 -15.71 -11.12 -0.36
CA GLY A 98 -17.13 -10.92 -0.60
C GLY A 98 -17.70 -12.06 -1.45
N THR A 99 -18.85 -12.59 -1.06
CA THR A 99 -19.54 -13.66 -1.80
C THR A 99 -20.39 -13.16 -2.96
N GLY A 100 -20.71 -11.86 -2.99
CA GLY A 100 -21.55 -11.26 -4.03
C GLY A 100 -23.03 -11.68 -3.98
N ILE A 101 -23.46 -12.24 -2.84
CA ILE A 101 -24.82 -12.65 -2.48
C ILE A 101 -25.20 -12.01 -1.16
#